data_AF-A0A8S3FCY6-F1
#
_entry.id   AF-A0A8S3FCY6-F1
#
_cell.length_a   1.000
_cell.length_b   1.000
_cell.length_c   1.000
_cell.angle_alpha   90.00
_cell.angle_beta   90.00
_cell.angle_gamma   90.00
#
_symmetry.space_group_name_H-M   'P 1'
#
loop_
_entity.id
_entity.type
_entity.pdbx_description
1 polymer ?
#
loop_
_entity_poly.entity_id
_entity_poly.type
_entity_poly.pdbx_seq_one_letter_code
_entity_poly.pdbx_strand_id
1 'polypeptide(L)'
;MCVISPPNPIPPVKHVSNESQTLANFYFLLSPQQASDVATSTYFSGDQSKIEFRKQILLRFTTIGDITNTGTYVPDKLPPNLYVFVNNKVVALPQPKPTAKPNSDVIRPGRPIDITEYCRLCPLISNLVEISWFTQENSNPLPAYIAAVYLTERKTVPQLLARISRP
;
A
#
# COMPACT_ATOMS: atom_id res chain seq x y z
N MET A 1 -10.19 6.75 8.07
CA MET A 1 -9.45 5.58 7.55
C MET A 1 -10.05 4.36 8.23
N CYS A 2 -10.51 3.38 7.46
CA CYS A 2 -11.12 2.14 7.96
C CYS A 2 -10.23 0.96 7.56
N VAL A 3 -9.95 0.03 8.47
CA VAL A 3 -9.16 -1.17 8.17
C VAL A 3 -10.05 -2.15 7.40
N ILE A 4 -9.62 -2.55 6.20
CA ILE A 4 -10.28 -3.58 5.38
C ILE A 4 -9.66 -4.95 5.69
N SER A 5 -8.33 -5.02 5.79
CA SER A 5 -7.59 -6.23 6.14
C SER A 5 -6.65 -5.92 7.31
N PRO A 6 -6.62 -6.74 8.37
CA PRO A 6 -5.68 -6.57 9.47
C PRO A 6 -4.23 -6.70 8.99
N PRO A 7 -3.22 -6.29 9.80
CA PRO A 7 -1.82 -6.48 9.46
C PRO A 7 -1.49 -7.96 9.15
N ASN A 8 -1.06 -8.23 7.93
CA ASN A 8 -0.61 -9.53 7.45
C ASN A 8 0.92 -9.56 7.47
N PRO A 9 1.55 -10.45 8.27
CA PRO A 9 3.00 -10.61 8.25
C PRO A 9 3.49 -11.06 6.88
N ILE A 10 4.56 -10.44 6.41
CA ILE A 10 5.30 -10.84 5.22
C ILE A 10 6.56 -11.55 5.71
N PRO A 11 6.81 -12.79 5.26
CA PRO A 11 7.99 -13.53 5.70
C PRO A 11 9.28 -12.76 5.38
N PRO A 12 10.31 -12.87 6.22
CA PRO A 12 11.65 -12.42 5.84
C PRO A 12 12.17 -13.25 4.66
N VAL A 13 13.07 -12.66 3.87
CA VAL A 13 13.79 -13.38 2.81
C VAL A 13 14.54 -14.57 3.40
N LYS A 14 14.25 -15.78 2.92
CA LYS A 14 15.03 -16.97 3.28
C LYS A 14 16.34 -16.91 2.51
N HIS A 15 17.50 -16.83 3.17
CA HIS A 15 18.80 -16.92 2.48
C HIS A 15 18.91 -18.27 1.75
N VAL A 16 18.72 -18.23 0.44
CA VAL A 16 19.01 -19.31 -0.51
C VAL A 16 19.94 -18.71 -1.56
N SER A 17 21.13 -19.29 -1.69
CA SER A 17 22.19 -18.85 -2.61
C SER A 17 21.64 -18.34 -3.96
N ASN A 18 21.96 -17.08 -4.25
CA ASN A 18 21.79 -16.28 -5.47
C ASN A 18 20.45 -15.63 -5.85
N GLU A 19 19.25 -16.11 -5.50
CA GLU A 19 18.00 -15.43 -5.92
C GLU A 19 16.84 -15.66 -4.95
N SER A 20 17.00 -15.22 -3.71
CA SER A 20 15.97 -15.42 -2.69
C SER A 20 14.85 -14.38 -2.81
N GLN A 21 13.76 -14.74 -3.47
CA GLN A 21 12.51 -13.97 -3.42
C GLN A 21 11.59 -14.56 -2.34
N THR A 22 11.01 -13.71 -1.49
CA THR A 22 9.89 -14.12 -0.66
C THR A 22 8.60 -13.98 -1.44
N LEU A 23 7.69 -14.94 -1.28
CA LEU A 23 6.30 -14.83 -1.75
C LEU A 23 5.37 -14.84 -0.54
N ALA A 24 4.46 -13.87 -0.50
CA ALA A 24 3.38 -13.80 0.48
C ALA A 24 2.09 -13.44 -0.23
N ASN A 25 0.97 -14.02 0.19
CA ASN A 25 -0.32 -13.69 -0.34
C ASN A 25 -1.37 -13.66 0.75
N PHE A 26 -2.37 -12.80 0.59
CA PHE A 26 -3.52 -12.72 1.47
C PHE A 26 -4.76 -12.31 0.70
N TYR A 27 -5.92 -12.59 1.30
CA TYR A 27 -7.22 -12.25 0.74
C TYR A 27 -7.91 -11.20 1.60
N PHE A 28 -8.72 -10.36 0.97
CA PHE A 28 -9.66 -9.51 1.68
C PHE A 28 -10.99 -9.40 0.95
N LEU A 29 -12.06 -9.15 1.71
CA LEU A 29 -13.39 -8.85 1.20
C LEU A 29 -13.72 -7.40 1.50
N LEU A 30 -14.51 -6.79 0.62
CA LEU A 30 -15.15 -5.52 0.92
C LEU A 30 -16.52 -5.80 1.54
N SER A 31 -16.91 -5.05 2.56
CA SER A 31 -18.31 -5.06 2.98
C SER A 31 -19.20 -4.46 1.88
N PRO A 32 -20.51 -4.77 1.85
CA PRO A 32 -21.42 -4.15 0.88
C PRO A 32 -21.37 -2.61 0.89
N GLN A 33 -21.25 -2.02 2.08
CA GLN A 33 -21.11 -0.57 2.22
C GLN A 33 -19.79 -0.07 1.63
N GLN A 34 -18.66 -0.74 1.91
CA GLN A 34 -17.35 -0.33 1.38
C GLN A 34 -17.31 -0.42 -0.15
N ALA A 35 -17.85 -1.49 -0.73
CA ALA A 35 -17.91 -1.68 -2.18
C ALA A 35 -18.76 -0.59 -2.85
N SER A 36 -19.96 -0.33 -2.32
CA SER A 36 -20.86 0.72 -2.80
C SER A 36 -20.23 2.11 -2.67
N ASP A 37 -19.61 2.39 -1.52
CA ASP A 37 -18.92 3.63 -1.23
C ASP A 37 -17.81 3.94 -2.23
N VAL A 38 -16.97 2.94 -2.56
CA VAL A 38 -15.90 3.12 -3.55
C VAL A 38 -16.49 3.32 -4.94
N ALA A 39 -17.42 2.46 -5.37
CA ALA A 39 -18.02 2.50 -6.70
C ALA A 39 -18.72 3.84 -7.00
N THR A 40 -19.42 4.40 -6.02
CA THR A 40 -20.14 5.68 -6.14
C THR A 40 -19.24 6.90 -5.96
N SER A 41 -17.98 6.72 -5.59
CA SER A 41 -17.03 7.82 -5.38
C SER A 41 -16.24 8.23 -6.62
N THR A 42 -16.62 7.70 -7.79
CA THR A 42 -15.95 7.98 -9.06
C THR A 42 -16.16 9.43 -9.50
N TYR A 43 -15.11 10.02 -10.08
CA TYR A 43 -15.15 11.36 -10.67
C TYR A 43 -14.15 11.46 -11.81
N PHE A 44 -14.37 12.39 -12.74
CA PHE A 44 -13.40 12.69 -13.79
C PHE A 44 -12.27 13.57 -13.25
N SER A 45 -11.04 13.22 -13.56
CA SER A 45 -9.86 14.03 -13.26
C SER A 45 -9.93 15.38 -13.98
N GLY A 46 -9.09 16.33 -13.58
CA GLY A 46 -9.20 17.75 -14.01
C GLY A 46 -9.11 17.97 -15.52
N ASP A 47 -8.46 17.06 -16.24
CA ASP A 47 -8.35 17.05 -17.71
C ASP A 47 -9.42 16.20 -18.40
N GLN A 48 -10.37 15.64 -17.62
CA GLN A 48 -11.43 14.72 -18.02
C GLN A 48 -10.96 13.44 -18.75
N SER A 49 -9.67 13.15 -18.75
CA SER A 49 -9.11 12.01 -19.48
C SER A 49 -9.16 10.71 -18.67
N LYS A 50 -9.23 10.82 -17.34
CA LYS A 50 -9.16 9.69 -16.41
C LYS A 50 -10.29 9.71 -15.38
N ILE A 51 -10.90 8.55 -15.15
CA ILE A 51 -11.79 8.32 -14.00
C ILE A 51 -10.93 8.02 -12.77
N GLU A 52 -11.16 8.76 -11.69
CA GLU A 52 -10.52 8.59 -10.38
C GLU A 52 -11.56 8.26 -9.30
N PHE A 53 -11.10 7.78 -8.15
CA PHE A 53 -11.95 7.44 -7.01
C PHE A 53 -11.66 8.38 -5.84
N ARG A 54 -12.68 9.03 -5.27
CA ARG A 54 -12.49 9.82 -4.04
C ARG A 54 -12.26 8.92 -2.84
N LYS A 55 -12.93 7.76 -2.78
CA LYS A 55 -12.68 6.73 -1.76
C LYS A 55 -11.74 5.70 -2.36
N GLN A 56 -10.57 5.53 -1.75
CA GLN A 56 -9.48 4.72 -2.28
C GLN A 56 -9.17 3.55 -1.35
N ILE A 57 -8.81 2.42 -1.93
CA ILE A 57 -8.30 1.24 -1.24
C ILE A 57 -6.77 1.31 -1.29
N LEU A 58 -6.14 1.52 -0.14
CA LEU A 58 -4.70 1.68 -0.03
C LEU A 58 -4.05 0.47 0.62
N LEU A 59 -3.00 -0.03 -0.01
CA LEU A 59 -2.08 -1.02 0.53
C LEU A 59 -0.91 -0.29 1.21
N ARG A 60 -0.70 -0.57 2.50
CA ARG A 60 0.34 0.05 3.32
C ARG A 60 1.28 -1.01 3.86
N PHE A 61 2.55 -0.67 3.97
CA PHE A 61 3.59 -1.53 4.48
C PHE A 61 4.34 -0.84 5.61
N THR A 62 4.78 -1.60 6.60
CA THR A 62 5.73 -1.12 7.60
C THR A 62 6.51 -2.30 8.18
N THR A 63 7.52 -2.04 9.01
CA THR A 63 8.32 -3.09 9.68
C THR A 63 7.63 -3.54 10.97
N ILE A 64 7.77 -4.82 11.32
CA ILE A 64 7.19 -5.38 12.56
C ILE A 64 7.77 -4.66 13.80
N GLY A 65 9.06 -4.32 13.80
CA GLY A 65 9.68 -3.62 14.93
C GLY A 65 9.07 -2.24 15.21
N ASP A 66 8.54 -1.56 14.17
CA ASP A 66 7.95 -0.23 14.34
C ASP A 66 6.57 -0.30 15.01
N ILE A 67 5.77 -1.33 14.74
CA ILE A 67 4.42 -1.48 15.33
C ILE A 67 4.45 -1.94 16.79
N THR A 68 5.53 -2.59 17.23
CA THR A 68 5.69 -3.03 18.61
C THR A 68 6.09 -1.90 19.56
N ASN A 69 6.50 -0.74 19.03
CA ASN A 69 6.85 0.43 19.82
C ASN A 69 5.57 1.25 20.10
N THR A 70 4.93 0.93 21.23
CA THR A 70 3.64 1.51 21.64
C THR A 70 3.74 3.02 21.86
N GLY A 71 2.92 3.79 21.14
CA GLY A 71 2.70 5.23 21.40
C GLY A 71 3.16 6.19 20.30
N THR A 72 3.78 5.70 19.22
CA THR A 72 4.26 6.56 18.11
C THR A 72 3.56 6.27 16.79
N TYR A 73 3.45 7.31 15.96
CA TYR A 73 3.05 7.19 14.56
C TYR A 73 3.99 6.21 13.84
N VAL A 74 3.42 5.19 13.20
CA VAL A 74 4.17 4.21 12.43
C VAL A 74 4.22 4.65 10.96
N PRO A 75 5.41 5.03 10.44
CA PRO A 75 5.55 5.45 9.06
C PRO A 75 5.40 4.27 8.10
N ASP A 76 4.99 4.57 6.87
CA ASP A 76 5.02 3.59 5.78
C ASP A 76 6.48 3.28 5.41
N LYS A 77 6.81 1.99 5.34
CA LYS A 77 8.12 1.48 4.88
C LYS A 77 7.89 0.32 3.91
N LEU A 78 8.24 0.53 2.64
CA LEU A 78 8.14 -0.50 1.61
C LEU A 78 9.33 -1.47 1.72
N PRO A 79 9.11 -2.78 1.51
CA PRO A 79 10.20 -3.72 1.28
C PRO A 79 11.07 -3.32 0.07
N PRO A 80 12.38 -3.63 0.07
CA PRO A 80 13.22 -3.45 -1.11
C PRO A 80 12.78 -4.38 -2.25
N ASN A 81 12.96 -3.92 -3.50
CA ASN A 81 12.61 -4.66 -4.71
C ASN A 81 11.20 -5.28 -4.69
N LEU A 82 10.24 -4.55 -4.14
CA LEU A 82 8.84 -4.96 -4.01
C LEU A 82 8.18 -5.13 -5.39
N TYR A 83 7.42 -6.22 -5.52
CA TYR A 83 6.43 -6.47 -6.55
C TYR A 83 5.09 -6.76 -5.89
N VAL A 84 4.01 -6.19 -6.43
CA VAL A 84 2.65 -6.40 -5.92
C VAL A 84 1.74 -6.75 -7.09
N PHE A 85 0.94 -7.78 -6.91
CA PHE A 85 -0.15 -8.14 -7.79
C PHE A 85 -1.45 -8.09 -7.01
N VAL A 86 -2.51 -7.57 -7.64
CA VAL A 86 -3.86 -7.62 -7.11
C VAL A 86 -4.75 -8.24 -8.17
N ASN A 87 -5.40 -9.35 -7.82
CA ASN A 87 -6.21 -10.14 -8.75
C ASN A 87 -5.48 -10.44 -10.08
N ASN A 88 -4.23 -10.92 -9.99
CA ASN A 88 -3.35 -11.25 -11.12
C ASN A 88 -2.94 -10.05 -11.99
N LYS A 89 -3.19 -8.81 -11.55
CA LYS A 89 -2.74 -7.60 -12.25
C LYS A 89 -1.57 -6.97 -11.52
N VAL A 90 -0.51 -6.65 -12.25
CA VAL A 90 0.67 -5.93 -11.72
C VAL A 90 0.26 -4.53 -11.26
N VAL A 91 0.56 -4.20 -10.01
CA VAL A 91 0.28 -2.88 -9.42
C VAL A 91 1.43 -1.92 -9.73
N ALA A 92 1.10 -0.73 -10.22
CA ALA A 92 2.07 0.33 -10.41
C ALA A 92 2.52 0.90 -9.06
N LEU A 93 3.81 0.80 -8.75
CA LEU A 93 4.37 1.36 -7.51
C LEU A 93 4.65 2.86 -7.65
N PRO A 94 4.56 3.65 -6.55
CA PRO A 94 4.97 5.04 -6.54
C PRO A 94 6.37 5.22 -7.12
N GLN A 95 6.52 6.22 -7.99
CA GLN A 95 7.81 6.49 -8.62
C GLN A 95 8.85 6.87 -7.54
N PRO A 96 10.10 6.40 -7.70
CA PRO A 96 11.16 6.82 -6.81
C PRO A 96 11.38 8.33 -6.88
N LYS A 97 11.84 8.92 -5.78
CA LYS A 97 12.26 10.33 -5.84
C LYS A 97 13.54 10.45 -6.67
N PRO A 98 13.68 11.51 -7.49
CA PRO A 98 14.96 11.83 -8.12
C PRO A 98 16.05 11.97 -7.04
N THR A 99 17.13 11.21 -7.14
CA THR A 99 18.27 11.30 -6.21
C THR A 99 19.28 12.32 -6.77
N ALA A 100 19.62 13.33 -5.96
CA ALA A 100 20.62 14.34 -6.34
C ALA A 100 22.07 13.88 -6.15
N LYS A 101 22.31 12.70 -5.55
CA LYS A 101 23.64 12.17 -5.26
C LYS A 101 24.00 11.02 -6.22
N PRO A 102 25.14 11.09 -6.93
CA PRO A 102 25.66 9.96 -7.68
C PRO A 102 25.87 8.75 -6.76
N ASN A 103 25.49 7.56 -7.20
CA ASN A 103 25.61 6.28 -6.49
C ASN A 103 24.77 6.10 -5.21
N SER A 104 23.82 7.00 -4.90
CA SER A 104 22.87 6.74 -3.81
C SER A 104 21.73 5.86 -4.29
N ASP A 105 21.35 4.86 -3.49
CA ASP A 105 20.23 3.99 -3.79
C ASP A 105 18.94 4.77 -4.05
N VAL A 106 18.15 4.25 -4.99
CA VAL A 106 16.89 4.83 -5.43
C VAL A 106 15.83 4.63 -4.34
N ILE A 107 15.65 5.62 -3.46
CA ILE A 107 14.67 5.55 -2.37
C ILE A 107 13.27 5.92 -2.90
N ARG A 108 12.35 4.95 -2.88
CA ARG A 108 10.92 5.22 -3.01
C ARG A 108 10.44 5.83 -1.69
N PRO A 109 9.87 7.05 -1.68
CA PRO A 109 9.29 7.58 -0.45
C PRO A 109 8.23 6.58 0.03
N GLY A 110 8.33 6.12 1.28
CA GLY A 110 7.33 5.24 1.89
C GLY A 110 5.96 5.91 1.83
N ARG A 111 5.18 5.53 0.82
CA ARG A 111 3.84 6.05 0.55
C ARG A 111 2.92 4.86 0.41
N PRO A 112 1.66 4.98 0.86
CA PRO A 112 0.63 4.01 0.55
C PRO A 112 0.54 3.78 -0.96
N ILE A 113 0.30 2.53 -1.35
CA ILE A 113 0.09 2.14 -2.75
C ILE A 113 -1.42 2.10 -3.00
N ASP A 114 -1.88 2.87 -3.98
CA ASP A 114 -3.29 2.83 -4.39
C ASP A 114 -3.55 1.57 -5.21
N ILE A 115 -4.39 0.68 -4.68
CA ILE A 115 -4.79 -0.56 -5.35
C ILE A 115 -6.24 -0.54 -5.85
N THR A 116 -6.92 0.61 -5.78
CA THR A 116 -8.37 0.74 -6.03
C THR A 116 -8.78 0.20 -7.40
N GLU A 117 -8.07 0.57 -8.46
CA GLU A 117 -8.35 0.17 -9.85
C GLU A 117 -8.12 -1.34 -10.11
N TYR A 118 -7.41 -2.02 -9.22
CA TYR A 118 -7.10 -3.45 -9.33
C TYR A 118 -8.08 -4.32 -8.54
N CYS A 119 -8.86 -3.72 -7.64
CA CYS A 119 -9.82 -4.41 -6.80
C CYS A 119 -11.12 -4.75 -7.54
N ARG A 120 -11.69 -5.89 -7.21
CA ARG A 120 -13.07 -6.25 -7.47
C ARG A 120 -13.95 -5.54 -6.44
N LEU A 121 -14.78 -4.61 -6.90
CA LEU A 121 -15.76 -3.89 -6.06
C LEU A 121 -17.03 -4.72 -5.86
N CYS A 122 -16.88 -5.96 -5.41
CA CYS A 122 -17.98 -6.88 -5.17
C CYS A 122 -17.85 -7.48 -3.76
N PRO A 123 -18.88 -7.38 -2.90
CA PRO A 123 -18.79 -7.88 -1.53
C PRO A 123 -18.78 -9.41 -1.42
N LEU A 124 -19.13 -10.11 -2.50
CA LEU A 124 -19.18 -11.58 -2.54
C LEU A 124 -17.91 -12.21 -3.12
N ILE A 125 -16.97 -11.40 -3.62
CA ILE A 125 -15.77 -11.90 -4.29
C ILE A 125 -14.55 -11.35 -3.57
N SER A 126 -13.66 -12.25 -3.15
CA SER A 126 -12.41 -11.87 -2.52
C SER A 126 -11.45 -11.22 -3.52
N ASN A 127 -10.68 -10.28 -2.99
CA ASN A 127 -9.51 -9.70 -3.64
C ASN A 127 -8.27 -10.45 -3.16
N LEU A 128 -7.47 -10.96 -4.09
CA LEU A 128 -6.18 -11.59 -3.81
C LEU A 128 -5.08 -10.52 -3.94
N VAL A 129 -4.26 -10.39 -2.90
CA VAL A 129 -3.02 -9.60 -2.93
C VAL A 129 -1.85 -10.56 -2.87
N GLU A 130 -0.95 -10.48 -3.84
CA GLU A 130 0.29 -11.24 -3.88
C GLU A 130 1.46 -10.26 -3.83
N ILE A 131 2.41 -10.55 -2.97
CA ILE A 131 3.56 -9.71 -2.67
C ILE A 131 4.81 -10.55 -2.87
N SER A 132 5.75 -10.01 -3.64
CA SER A 132 7.11 -10.52 -3.73
C SER A 132 8.09 -9.41 -3.38
N TRP A 133 9.16 -9.74 -2.67
CA TRP A 133 10.24 -8.81 -2.39
C TRP A 133 11.55 -9.56 -2.17
N PHE A 134 12.67 -8.88 -2.37
CA PHE A 134 13.99 -9.43 -2.10
C PHE A 134 14.98 -8.32 -1.70
N THR A 135 16.01 -8.69 -0.94
CA THR A 135 17.11 -7.80 -0.58
C THR A 135 18.45 -8.47 -0.88
N GLN A 136 19.43 -7.66 -1.26
CA GLN A 136 20.84 -8.08 -1.40
C GLN A 136 21.64 -7.76 -0.12
N GLU A 137 21.03 -7.07 0.85
CA GLU A 137 21.67 -6.74 2.11
C GLU A 137 21.79 -8.00 2.98
N ASN A 138 23.02 -8.26 3.45
CA ASN A 138 23.33 -9.37 4.34
C ASN A 138 23.12 -9.01 5.83
N SER A 139 22.15 -8.13 6.13
CA SER A 139 21.86 -7.71 7.51
C SER A 139 21.24 -8.87 8.30
N ASN A 140 21.77 -9.17 9.49
CA ASN A 140 21.22 -10.18 10.38
C ASN A 140 20.83 -9.52 11.73
N PRO A 141 19.55 -9.57 12.16
CA PRO A 141 18.41 -10.19 11.49
C PRO A 141 17.87 -9.37 10.32
N LEU A 142 17.32 -10.05 9.32
CA LEU A 142 16.59 -9.39 8.22
C LEU A 142 15.31 -8.72 8.73
N PRO A 143 14.93 -7.56 8.17
CA PRO A 143 13.70 -6.90 8.55
C PRO A 143 12.48 -7.76 8.19
N ALA A 144 11.54 -7.85 9.12
CA ALA A 144 10.22 -8.42 8.87
C ALA A 144 9.22 -7.29 8.61
N TYR A 145 8.39 -7.46 7.59
CA TYR A 145 7.40 -6.47 7.16
C TYR A 145 5.99 -6.96 7.45
N ILE A 146 5.05 -6.02 7.52
CA ILE A 146 3.61 -6.28 7.52
C ILE A 146 2.95 -5.49 6.39
N ALA A 147 1.89 -6.04 5.83
CA ALA A 147 1.00 -5.36 4.90
C ALA A 147 -0.42 -5.26 5.46
N ALA A 148 -1.06 -4.11 5.29
CA ALA A 148 -2.46 -3.92 5.66
C ALA A 148 -3.19 -3.11 4.57
N VAL A 149 -4.50 -3.39 4.44
CA VAL A 149 -5.36 -2.73 3.46
C VAL A 149 -6.34 -1.81 4.17
N TYR A 150 -6.43 -0.57 3.69
CA TYR A 150 -7.25 0.48 4.29
C TYR A 150 -8.18 1.12 3.27
N LEU A 151 -9.41 1.40 3.67
CA LEU A 151 -10.28 2.34 2.98
C LEU A 151 -9.97 3.76 3.46
N THR A 152 -9.67 4.64 2.53
CA THR A 152 -9.46 6.07 2.78
C THR A 152 -10.39 6.91 1.92
N GLU A 153 -10.46 8.20 2.24
CA GLU A 153 -11.12 9.21 1.42
C GLU A 153 -10.12 10.33 1.15
N ARG A 154 -9.84 10.59 -0.13
CA ARG A 154 -9.00 11.70 -0.57
C ARG A 154 -9.69 13.01 -0.19
N LYS A 155 -8.97 13.86 0.54
CA LYS A 155 -9.44 15.20 0.90
C LYS A 155 -8.86 16.22 -0.07
N THR A 156 -9.70 17.15 -0.50
CA THR A 156 -9.29 18.30 -1.32
C THR A 156 -8.69 19.38 -0.44
N VAL A 157 -7.89 20.28 -1.03
CA VAL A 157 -7.31 21.42 -0.30
C VAL A 157 -8.39 22.26 0.40
N PRO A 158 -9.53 22.62 -0.24
CA PRO A 158 -10.61 23.33 0.45
C PRO A 158 -11.18 22.57 1.65
N GLN A 159 -11.33 21.24 1.56
CA GLN A 159 -11.81 20.43 2.69
C GLN A 159 -10.82 20.41 3.86
N LEU A 160 -9.52 20.40 3.57
CA LEU A 160 -8.48 20.47 4.59
C LEU A 160 -8.44 21.85 5.25
N LEU A 161 -8.49 22.92 4.45
CA LEU A 161 -8.52 24.30 4.94
C LEU A 161 -9.75 24.54 5.84
N ALA A 162 -10.93 24.13 5.39
CA ALA A 162 -12.17 24.26 6.16
C ALA A 162 -12.13 23.48 7.49
N ARG A 163 -11.27 22.46 7.64
CA ARG A 163 -11.07 21.76 8.91
C ARG A 163 -10.12 22.50 9.84
N ILE A 164 -9.07 23.12 9.30
CA ILE A 164 -8.08 23.89 10.07
C ILE A 164 -8.65 25.23 10.53
N SER A 165 -9.54 25.83 9.75
CA SER A 165 -10.18 27.11 10.03
C SER A 165 -11.38 27.03 10.99
N ARG A 166 -11.71 25.85 11.53
CA ARG A 166 -12.75 25.74 12.58
C ARG A 166 -12.15 26.19 13.92
N PRO A 167 -12.77 27.14 14.63
CA PRO A 167 -12.33 27.56 15.96
C PRO A 167 -12.48 26.44 16.98
#